data_AF-A0A3C1LBU4-F1
#
_entry.id   AF-A0A3C1LBU4-F1
#
_cell.length_a   1.000
_cell.length_b   1.000
_cell.length_c   1.000
_cell.angle_alpha   90.00
_cell.angle_beta   90.00
_cell.angle_gamma   90.00
#
_symmetry.space_group_name_H-M   'P 1'
#
loop_
_entity.id
_entity.type
_entity.pdbx_description
1 polymer ?
#
loop_
_entity_poly.entity_id
_entity_poly.type
_entity_poly.pdbx_seq_one_letter_code
_entity_poly.pdbx_strand_id
1 'polypeptide(L)' 'VEQLYPLPEKQLAALYKKYAKAVWFWVQEEPLNMGAAAFLRMNLTSINYGIISRQASAATATGYMKVHQQEQA' A
#
# COMPACT_ATOMS: atom_id res chain seq x y z
N VAL A 1 2.23 7.23 -4.38
CA VAL A 1 3.43 7.87 -3.78
C VAL A 1 4.60 7.60 -4.72
N GLU A 2 5.28 8.63 -5.20
CA GLU A 2 6.33 8.49 -6.23
C GLU A 2 7.71 8.14 -5.63
N GLN A 3 7.97 8.59 -4.40
CA GLN A 3 9.19 8.28 -3.66
C GLN A 3 8.87 7.47 -2.40
N LEU A 4 9.22 6.19 -2.41
CA LEU A 4 9.06 5.31 -1.25
C LEU A 4 10.23 5.43 -0.27
N TYR A 5 11.43 5.72 -0.77
CA TYR A 5 12.62 5.89 0.06
C TYR A 5 13.51 7.03 -0.46
N PRO A 6 14.01 7.93 0.41
CA PRO A 6 13.63 8.11 1.81
C PRO A 6 12.18 8.58 1.95
N LEU A 7 11.49 8.18 3.03
CA LEU A 7 10.06 8.41 3.22
C LEU A 7 9.75 9.92 3.34
N PRO A 8 8.86 10.50 2.52
CA PRO A 8 8.56 11.93 2.54
C PRO A 8 7.55 12.29 3.66
N GLU A 9 7.93 12.05 4.92
CA GLU A 9 7.05 12.21 6.09
C GLU A 9 6.39 13.59 6.18
N LYS A 10 7.15 14.68 5.94
CA LYS A 10 6.63 16.05 6.02
C LYS A 10 5.51 16.31 5.01
N GLN A 11 5.64 15.79 3.79
CA GLN A 11 4.64 15.96 2.75
C GLN A 11 3.39 15.13 3.05
N LEU A 12 3.58 13.88 3.49
CA LEU A 12 2.49 13.00 3.89
C LEU A 12 1.71 13.55 5.09
N ALA A 13 2.40 14.08 6.10
CA ALA A 13 1.77 14.71 7.26
C ALA A 13 0.97 15.97 6.89
N ALA A 14 1.49 16.81 5.99
CA ALA A 14 0.75 17.98 5.50
C ALA A 14 -0.53 17.58 4.76
N LEU A 15 -0.45 16.54 3.91
CA LEU A 15 -1.60 15.95 3.22
C LEU A 15 -2.60 15.32 4.20
N TYR A 16 -2.12 14.59 5.20
CA TYR A 16 -2.95 13.99 6.24
C TYR A 16 -3.72 15.05 7.04
N LYS A 17 -3.05 16.14 7.42
CA LYS A 17 -3.70 17.28 8.08
C LYS A 17 -4.74 17.95 7.19
N LYS A 18 -4.45 18.08 5.89
CA LYS A 18 -5.39 18.65 4.90
C LYS A 18 -6.66 17.79 4.77
N TYR A 19 -6.53 16.47 4.84
CA TYR A 19 -7.64 15.51 4.73
C TYR A 19 -7.87 14.73 6.03
N ALA A 20 -7.89 15.43 7.17
CA ALA A 20 -7.99 14.80 8.48
C ALA A 20 -9.34 14.09 8.75
N LYS A 21 -10.36 14.36 7.94
CA LYS A 21 -11.68 13.71 8.04
C LYS A 21 -11.83 12.48 7.13
N ALA A 22 -10.87 12.23 6.25
CA ALA A 22 -10.93 11.12 5.32
C ALA A 22 -10.43 9.82 5.98
N VAL A 23 -10.92 8.68 5.51
CA VAL A 23 -10.34 7.38 5.83
C VAL A 23 -9.24 7.09 4.83
N TRP A 24 -8.05 6.78 5.32
CA TRP A 24 -6.87 6.58 4.49
C TRP A 24 -6.63 5.11 4.22
N PHE A 25 -6.30 4.77 2.97
CA PHE A 25 -5.90 3.42 2.58
C PHE A 25 -4.64 3.47 1.71
N TRP A 26 -3.69 2.59 1.99
CA TRP A 26 -2.61 2.26 1.08
C TRP A 26 -3.10 1.18 0.12
N VAL A 27 -3.12 1.48 -1.18
CA VAL A 27 -3.55 0.54 -2.22
C VAL A 27 -2.32 0.11 -3.01
N GLN A 28 -2.13 -1.20 -3.17
CA GLN A 28 -1.05 -1.76 -3.98
C GLN A 28 -1.52 -3.01 -4.72
N GLU A 29 -0.93 -3.28 -5.90
CA GLU A 29 -1.23 -4.49 -6.66
C GLU A 29 -0.46 -5.72 -6.14
N GLU A 30 0.67 -5.52 -5.47
CA GLU A 30 1.45 -6.63 -4.93
C GLU A 30 0.76 -7.30 -3.73
N PRO A 31 1.03 -8.59 -3.48
CA PRO A 31 0.60 -9.28 -2.26
C PRO A 31 0.95 -8.51 -0.99
N LEU A 32 0.15 -8.65 0.07
CA LEU A 32 0.36 -7.93 1.35
C LEU A 32 1.77 -8.11 1.94
N ASN A 33 2.38 -9.28 1.74
CA ASN A 33 3.73 -9.62 2.19
C ASN A 33 4.84 -9.10 1.26
N MET A 34 4.48 -8.39 0.19
CA MET A 34 5.36 -7.82 -0.82
C MET A 34 5.08 -6.33 -1.00
N GLY A 35 5.91 -5.68 -1.82
CA GLY A 35 5.77 -4.27 -2.15
C GLY A 35 6.04 -3.34 -0.96
N ALA A 36 5.40 -2.18 -0.98
CA ALA A 36 5.66 -1.10 -0.04
C ALA A 36 4.86 -1.22 1.27
N ALA A 37 3.82 -2.05 1.32
CA ALA A 37 2.94 -2.18 2.48
C ALA A 37 3.71 -2.46 3.79
N ALA A 38 4.66 -3.40 3.78
CA ALA A 38 5.45 -3.74 4.95
C ALA A 38 6.36 -2.58 5.39
N PHE A 39 7.03 -1.94 4.42
CA PHE A 39 7.90 -0.78 4.68
C PHE A 39 7.11 0.40 5.26
N LEU A 40 5.97 0.73 4.66
CA LEU A 40 5.10 1.81 5.13
C LEU A 40 4.53 1.50 6.50
N ARG A 41 4.12 0.25 6.77
CA ARG A 41 3.60 -0.12 8.09
C ARG A 41 4.63 0.03 9.20
N MET A 42 5.91 -0.21 8.90
CA MET A 42 7.00 -0.04 9.85
C MET A 42 7.44 1.42 10.03
N ASN A 43 7.48 2.20 8.95
CA ASN A 43 8.09 3.54 8.97
C ASN A 43 7.05 4.68 9.08
N LEU A 44 5.81 4.47 8.65
CA LEU A 44 4.76 5.49 8.66
C LEU A 44 3.80 5.27 9.83
N THR A 45 4.25 5.54 11.06
CA THR A 45 3.47 5.37 12.29
C THR A 45 2.61 6.59 12.66
N SER A 46 2.88 7.74 12.03
CA SER A 46 2.21 9.02 12.32
C SER A 46 0.83 9.18 11.65
N ILE A 47 0.48 8.27 10.74
CA ILE A 47 -0.77 8.30 9.96
C ILE A 47 -1.50 6.99 10.22
N ASN A 48 -2.80 7.07 10.50
CA ASN A 48 -3.65 5.89 10.59
C ASN A 48 -4.25 5.58 9.21
N TYR A 49 -3.94 4.41 8.65
CA TYR A 49 -4.42 3.98 7.34
C TYR A 49 -4.62 2.46 7.29
N GLY A 50 -5.59 2.00 6.50
CA GLY A 50 -5.75 0.59 6.15
C GLY A 50 -4.89 0.20 4.95
N ILE A 51 -4.75 -1.10 4.67
CA ILE A 51 -4.06 -1.60 3.47
C ILE A 51 -5.02 -2.42 2.62
N ILE A 52 -5.09 -2.08 1.33
CA ILE A 52 -5.79 -2.82 0.30
C ILE A 52 -4.72 -3.39 -0.63
N SER A 53 -4.59 -4.70 -0.66
CA SER A 53 -3.58 -5.41 -1.46
C SER A 53 -4.11 -6.79 -1.86
N ARG A 54 -3.43 -7.46 -2.80
CA ARG A 54 -3.68 -8.88 -3.05
C ARG A 54 -3.39 -9.69 -1.77
N GLN A 55 -4.07 -10.83 -1.63
CA GLN A 55 -3.87 -11.72 -0.48
C GLN A 55 -2.42 -12.19 -0.43
N ALA A 56 -1.86 -12.34 0.78
CA ALA A 56 -0.48 -12.76 0.95
C ALA A 56 -0.24 -14.11 0.25
N SER A 57 0.80 -14.17 -0.58
CA SER A 57 1.15 -15.34 -1.40
C SER A 57 2.65 -15.59 -1.31
N ALA A 58 3.04 -16.87 -1.35
CA ALA A 58 4.46 -17.26 -1.44
C ALA A 58 5.05 -17.04 -2.84
N ALA A 59 4.21 -16.88 -3.87
CA ALA A 59 4.61 -16.61 -5.25
C ALA A 59 4.30 -15.15 -5.63
N THR A 60 5.22 -14.51 -6.35
CA THR A 60 5.14 -13.11 -6.81
C THR A 60 3.93 -12.84 -7.72
N ALA A 61 3.47 -13.85 -8.47
CA ALA A 61 2.27 -13.80 -9.29
C ALA A 61 1.71 -15.22 -9.49
N THR A 62 0.41 -15.35 -9.73
CA THR A 62 -0.19 -16.62 -10.14
C THR A 62 0.23 -16.93 -11.59
N GLY A 63 0.63 -18.17 -11.89
CA GLY A 63 1.09 -18.59 -13.22
C GLY A 63 -0.01 -18.74 -14.28
N TYR A 64 -1.26 -18.36 -13.98
CA TYR A 64 -2.43 -18.55 -14.83
C TYR A 64 -3.09 -17.19 -15.15
N MET A 65 -3.01 -16.76 -16.42
CA MET A 65 -3.57 -15.47 -16.89
C MET A 65 -5.06 -15.27 -16.54
N LYS A 66 -5.86 -16.33 -16.49
CA LYS A 66 -7.29 -16.23 -16.15
C LYS A 66 -7.54 -15.77 -14.71
N VAL A 67 -6.67 -16.16 -13.76
CA VAL A 67 -6.81 -15.79 -12.35
C VAL A 67 -6.31 -14.37 -12.13
N HIS A 68 -5.23 -13.97 -12.81
CA HIS A 68 -4.72 -12.60 -12.76
C HIS A 68 -5.74 -11.55 -13.22
N GLN A 69 -6.54 -11.85 -14.26
CA GLN A 69 -7.62 -10.95 -14.69
C GLN A 69 -8.76 -10.81 -13.67
N GLN A 70 -9.04 -11.83 -12.86
CA GLN A 70 -10.05 -11.76 -11.80
C GLN A 70 -9.55 -11.02 -10.55
N GLU A 71 -8.24 -11.09 -10.25
CA GLU A 71 -7.63 -10.36 -9.13
C GLU A 71 -7.40 -8.86 -9.40
N GLN A 72 -7.68 -8.39 -10.62
CA GLN A 72 -7.41 -7.02 -11.07
C GLN A 72 -8.67 -6.27 -11.54
N ALA A 73 -9.85 -6.89 -11.36
CA ALA A 73 -11.16 -6.31 -11.68
C ALA A 73 -11.83 -5.66 -10.46
#